data_AF-A0A317NL85-F1
#
_entry.id   AF-A0A317NL85-F1
#
_cell.length_a   1.000
_cell.length_b   1.000
_cell.length_c   1.000
_cell.angle_alpha   90.00
_cell.angle_beta   90.00
_cell.angle_gamma   90.00
#
_symmetry.space_group_name_H-M   'P 1'
#
loop_
_entity.id
_entity.type
_entity.pdbx_description
1 polymer ?
#
loop_
_entity_poly.entity_id
_entity_poly.type
_entity_poly.pdbx_seq_one_letter_code
_entity_poly.pdbx_strand_id
1 'polypeptide(L)'
;MRTWHLTALDFRTLWEAAGRDVLPYPLHHQHVNVESQAEILRQRRKAAENLMAEFDSDLDTAMAALLAPHARVEVAGGSGVTRTIRAHGGTRESYAALAVQARDDGAEPGDITLRLLPPAALAAAVLATLPTVAPGKGREIKVTAAELAAPRPHVRDPWNPTPREQLETFLAKPTDTLTHIGVYAHASVDNRHTEGRDDFQLHDLTNDGRYVFYGETTFIAKPTTPTRLRTTLTDMLTTTATKAKNGTYRAR
;
A
#
# COMPACT_ATOMS: atom_id res chain seq x y z
N MET A 1 20.04 -3.42 -9.20
CA MET A 1 18.58 -3.26 -9.09
C MET A 1 17.99 -3.87 -10.33
N ARG A 2 16.97 -4.71 -10.18
CA ARG A 2 16.37 -5.43 -11.30
C ARG A 2 14.87 -5.20 -11.35
N THR A 3 14.32 -5.18 -12.56
CA THR A 3 12.91 -4.89 -12.81
C THR A 3 12.39 -5.88 -13.83
N TRP A 4 11.22 -6.44 -13.58
CA TRP A 4 10.46 -7.27 -14.50
C TRP A 4 9.12 -6.59 -14.79
N HIS A 5 8.67 -6.71 -16.03
CA HIS A 5 7.35 -6.28 -16.47
C HIS A 5 6.54 -7.52 -16.80
N LEU A 6 5.57 -7.81 -15.93
CA LEU A 6 4.78 -9.02 -15.96
C LEU A 6 3.33 -8.63 -16.25
N THR A 7 2.62 -9.44 -17.02
CA THR A 7 1.16 -9.31 -17.01
C THR A 7 0.62 -9.67 -15.62
N ALA A 8 -0.59 -9.23 -15.30
CA ALA A 8 -1.24 -9.63 -14.05
C ALA A 8 -1.39 -11.17 -13.95
N LEU A 9 -1.56 -11.86 -15.09
CA LEU A 9 -1.62 -13.32 -15.14
C LEU A 9 -0.25 -13.98 -14.94
N ASP A 10 0.83 -13.40 -15.48
CA ASP A 10 2.19 -13.91 -15.24
C ASP A 10 2.52 -13.85 -13.74
N PHE A 11 2.27 -12.71 -13.09
CA PHE A 11 2.49 -12.59 -11.64
C PHE A 11 1.59 -13.55 -10.84
N ARG A 12 0.32 -13.69 -11.23
CA ARG A 12 -0.57 -14.68 -10.61
C ARG A 12 -0.05 -16.10 -10.75
N THR A 13 0.49 -16.45 -11.92
CA THR A 13 1.07 -17.78 -12.19
C THR A 13 2.30 -18.01 -11.31
N LEU A 14 3.18 -17.01 -11.14
CA LEU A 14 4.31 -17.08 -10.19
C LEU A 14 3.84 -17.29 -8.74
N TRP A 15 2.81 -16.56 -8.33
CA TRP A 15 2.28 -16.62 -6.97
C TRP A 15 1.64 -17.97 -6.68
N GLU A 16 0.85 -18.50 -7.63
CA GLU A 16 0.24 -19.84 -7.55
C GLU A 16 1.31 -20.94 -7.54
N ALA A 17 2.37 -20.80 -8.35
CA ALA A 17 3.49 -21.75 -8.36
C ALA A 17 4.25 -21.80 -7.01
N ALA A 18 4.25 -20.70 -6.25
CA ALA A 18 4.78 -20.63 -4.90
C ALA A 18 3.82 -21.19 -3.82
N GLY A 19 2.71 -21.80 -4.23
CA GLY A 19 1.71 -22.39 -3.31
C GLY A 19 0.83 -21.35 -2.63
N ARG A 20 0.52 -20.24 -3.31
CA ARG A 20 -0.43 -19.21 -2.84
C ARG A 20 -1.56 -19.02 -3.84
N ASP A 21 -2.78 -19.26 -3.40
CA ASP A 21 -4.01 -19.15 -4.21
C ASP A 21 -4.64 -17.75 -4.18
N VAL A 22 -4.35 -16.97 -3.13
CA VAL A 22 -4.79 -15.59 -2.96
C VAL A 22 -3.64 -14.63 -3.27
N LEU A 23 -3.85 -13.71 -4.22
CA LEU A 23 -2.90 -12.65 -4.53
C LEU A 23 -2.71 -11.73 -3.31
N PRO A 24 -1.49 -11.19 -3.12
CA PRO A 24 -1.20 -10.35 -1.98
C PRO A 24 -1.91 -9.01 -2.13
N TYR A 25 -2.59 -8.56 -1.08
CA TYR A 25 -3.32 -7.29 -1.11
C TYR A 25 -2.35 -6.12 -1.39
N PRO A 26 -2.71 -5.15 -2.26
CA PRO A 26 -3.98 -4.99 -2.98
C PRO A 26 -3.93 -5.45 -4.46
N LEU A 27 -2.95 -6.26 -4.83
CA LEU A 27 -2.82 -6.77 -6.20
C LEU A 27 -3.98 -7.72 -6.50
N HIS A 28 -4.44 -7.70 -7.75
CA HIS A 28 -5.56 -8.54 -8.16
C HIS A 28 -5.45 -8.96 -9.62
N HIS A 29 -6.10 -10.06 -9.94
CA HIS A 29 -6.26 -10.56 -11.29
C HIS A 29 -7.58 -11.32 -11.37
N GLN A 30 -8.37 -11.03 -12.40
CA GLN A 30 -9.58 -11.75 -12.76
C GLN A 30 -9.47 -12.12 -14.24
N HIS A 31 -9.92 -13.32 -14.61
CA HIS A 31 -10.04 -13.66 -16.03
C HIS A 31 -11.23 -12.89 -16.59
N VAL A 32 -10.97 -11.96 -17.51
CA VAL A 32 -12.00 -11.16 -18.16
C VAL A 32 -12.21 -11.69 -19.59
N ASN A 33 -13.45 -11.65 -20.08
CA ASN A 33 -13.79 -12.06 -21.45
C ASN A 33 -13.43 -13.52 -21.81
N VAL A 34 -13.45 -14.43 -20.82
CA VAL A 34 -13.16 -15.85 -21.04
C VAL A 34 -14.44 -16.68 -20.94
N GLU A 35 -14.84 -17.30 -22.04
CA GLU A 35 -16.09 -18.08 -22.13
C GLU A 35 -15.94 -19.56 -21.72
N SER A 36 -14.70 -20.08 -21.64
CA SER A 36 -14.47 -21.50 -21.36
C SER A 36 -13.29 -21.79 -20.43
N GLN A 37 -13.37 -22.90 -19.69
CA GLN A 37 -12.26 -23.39 -18.85
C GLN A 37 -11.02 -23.75 -19.68
N ALA A 38 -11.20 -24.23 -20.91
CA ALA A 38 -10.09 -24.55 -21.82
C ALA A 38 -9.26 -23.30 -22.17
N GLU A 39 -9.94 -22.16 -22.34
CA GLU A 39 -9.28 -20.89 -22.59
C GLU A 39 -8.47 -20.41 -21.38
N ILE A 40 -9.03 -20.54 -20.16
CA ILE A 40 -8.30 -20.24 -18.90
C ILE A 40 -7.01 -21.08 -18.81
N LEU A 41 -7.10 -22.39 -19.10
CA LEU A 41 -5.94 -23.28 -19.08
C LEU A 41 -4.89 -22.90 -20.14
N ARG A 42 -5.34 -22.49 -21.33
CA ARG A 42 -4.45 -22.01 -22.40
C ARG A 42 -3.72 -20.74 -21.98
N GLN A 43 -4.43 -19.76 -21.41
CA GLN A 43 -3.84 -18.52 -20.91
C GLN A 43 -2.81 -18.80 -19.81
N ARG A 44 -3.12 -19.68 -18.85
CA ARG A 44 -2.20 -20.10 -17.79
C ARG A 44 -0.93 -20.77 -18.33
N ARG A 45 -1.08 -21.66 -19.33
CA ARG A 45 0.08 -22.29 -19.98
C ARG A 45 0.97 -21.26 -20.66
N LYS A 46 0.37 -20.32 -21.39
CA LYS A 46 1.12 -19.22 -22.03
C LYS A 46 1.86 -18.34 -21.01
N ALA A 47 1.21 -18.03 -19.89
CA ALA A 47 1.84 -17.28 -18.81
C ALA A 47 3.04 -18.05 -18.21
N ALA A 48 2.89 -19.35 -17.97
CA ALA A 48 3.99 -20.20 -17.53
C ALA A 48 5.15 -20.22 -18.55
N GLU A 49 4.87 -20.31 -19.85
CA GLU A 49 5.88 -20.25 -20.91
C GLU A 49 6.62 -18.90 -20.95
N ASN A 50 5.91 -17.78 -20.81
CA ASN A 50 6.52 -16.45 -20.72
C ASN A 50 7.48 -16.36 -19.52
N LEU A 51 7.05 -16.89 -18.36
CA LEU A 51 7.84 -16.85 -17.14
C LEU A 51 9.11 -17.68 -17.23
N MET A 52 9.13 -18.78 -17.97
CA MET A 52 10.34 -19.60 -18.13
C MET A 52 11.51 -18.81 -18.74
N ALA A 53 11.24 -17.82 -19.59
CA ALA A 53 12.28 -16.98 -20.17
C ALA A 53 12.84 -15.95 -19.17
N GLU A 54 12.02 -15.53 -18.20
CA GLU A 54 12.36 -14.52 -17.20
C GLU A 54 12.87 -15.13 -15.87
N PHE A 55 12.78 -16.46 -15.72
CA PHE A 55 13.06 -17.12 -14.46
C PHE A 55 14.56 -17.25 -14.20
N ASP A 56 14.99 -16.64 -13.11
CA ASP A 56 16.37 -16.68 -12.62
C ASP A 56 16.44 -16.48 -11.10
N SER A 57 17.65 -16.49 -10.56
CA SER A 57 17.90 -16.35 -9.12
C SER A 57 17.45 -15.02 -8.52
N ASP A 58 17.46 -13.93 -9.30
CA ASP A 58 17.00 -12.62 -8.80
C ASP A 58 15.47 -12.59 -8.72
N LEU A 59 14.77 -13.21 -9.67
CA LEU A 59 13.31 -13.32 -9.63
C LEU A 59 12.88 -14.16 -8.43
N ASP A 60 13.53 -15.28 -8.18
CA ASP A 60 13.31 -16.11 -6.98
C ASP A 60 13.57 -15.30 -5.69
N THR A 61 14.65 -14.52 -5.66
CA THR A 61 14.97 -13.62 -4.53
C THR A 61 13.89 -12.56 -4.32
N ALA A 62 13.36 -11.96 -5.39
CA ALA A 62 12.26 -11.02 -5.30
C ALA A 62 10.98 -11.67 -4.76
N MET A 63 10.64 -12.86 -5.26
CA MET A 63 9.47 -13.62 -4.78
C MET A 63 9.62 -14.00 -3.30
N ALA A 64 10.80 -14.43 -2.87
CA ALA A 64 11.08 -14.74 -1.46
C ALA A 64 10.85 -13.54 -0.53
N ALA A 65 11.16 -12.32 -1.02
CA ALA A 65 10.91 -11.09 -0.27
C ALA A 65 9.42 -10.81 -0.08
N LEU A 66 8.58 -11.15 -1.05
CA LEU A 66 7.12 -10.96 -0.98
C LEU A 66 6.42 -12.09 -0.21
N LEU A 67 6.87 -13.33 -0.36
CA LEU A 67 6.23 -14.53 0.22
C LEU A 67 6.50 -14.71 1.70
N ALA A 68 7.64 -14.24 2.19
CA ALA A 68 8.03 -14.38 3.59
C ALA A 68 8.89 -13.18 4.06
N PRO A 69 8.39 -11.94 4.01
CA PRO A 69 9.11 -10.76 4.50
C PRO A 69 9.24 -10.77 6.03
N HIS A 70 10.18 -9.98 6.56
CA HIS A 70 10.14 -9.56 7.97
C HIS A 70 9.16 -8.40 8.18
N ALA A 71 9.09 -7.48 7.21
CA ALA A 71 8.07 -6.43 7.15
C ALA A 71 7.50 -6.34 5.74
N ARG A 72 6.16 -6.26 5.67
CA ARG A 72 5.37 -6.16 4.46
C ARG A 72 4.74 -4.79 4.39
N VAL A 73 4.72 -4.18 3.21
CA VAL A 73 4.07 -2.90 2.96
C VAL A 73 2.97 -3.08 1.92
N GLU A 74 1.80 -2.53 2.23
CA GLU A 74 0.63 -2.56 1.38
C GLU A 74 0.21 -1.12 1.09
N VAL A 75 -0.01 -0.80 -0.18
CA VAL A 75 -0.36 0.55 -0.65
C VAL A 75 -1.60 0.46 -1.50
N ALA A 76 -2.72 0.94 -0.98
CA ALA A 76 -4.01 0.89 -1.64
C ALA A 76 -4.66 2.28 -1.68
N GLY A 77 -5.08 2.72 -2.84
CA GLY A 77 -5.70 4.03 -2.96
C GLY A 77 -6.12 4.39 -4.37
N GLY A 78 -6.48 5.65 -4.54
CA GLY A 78 -6.83 6.23 -5.81
C GLY A 78 -6.43 7.70 -5.90
N SER A 79 -6.27 8.17 -7.13
CA SER A 79 -5.98 9.55 -7.48
C SER A 79 -6.88 9.98 -8.64
N GLY A 80 -7.55 11.12 -8.49
CA GLY A 80 -8.61 11.54 -9.39
C GLY A 80 -9.72 10.49 -9.54
N VAL A 81 -10.41 10.53 -10.68
CA VAL A 81 -11.60 9.69 -10.91
C VAL A 81 -11.24 8.24 -11.27
N THR A 82 -10.08 8.00 -11.89
CA THR A 82 -9.80 6.72 -12.56
C THR A 82 -8.47 6.08 -12.22
N ARG A 83 -7.53 6.79 -11.56
CA ARG A 83 -6.19 6.23 -11.31
C ARG A 83 -6.21 5.44 -10.01
N THR A 84 -6.08 4.13 -10.11
CA THR A 84 -5.82 3.24 -8.96
C THR A 84 -4.34 3.29 -8.56
N ILE A 85 -4.08 3.14 -7.27
CA ILE A 85 -2.73 3.01 -6.70
C ILE A 85 -2.72 1.68 -5.94
N ARG A 86 -1.95 0.73 -6.44
CA ARG A 86 -1.86 -0.62 -5.88
C ARG A 86 -0.40 -1.07 -5.87
N ALA A 87 0.17 -1.21 -4.68
CA ALA A 87 1.49 -1.77 -4.55
C ALA A 87 1.59 -2.69 -3.34
N HIS A 88 2.40 -3.73 -3.48
CA HIS A 88 2.73 -4.69 -2.44
C HIS A 88 4.23 -4.88 -2.38
N GLY A 89 4.82 -4.72 -1.20
CA GLY A 89 6.25 -4.87 -1.01
C GLY A 89 6.58 -5.69 0.22
N GLY A 90 7.78 -6.23 0.23
CA GLY A 90 8.30 -7.02 1.34
C GLY A 90 9.79 -6.82 1.49
N THR A 91 10.27 -6.76 2.72
CA THR A 91 11.70 -6.64 3.02
C THR A 91 12.21 -7.82 3.83
N ARG A 92 13.38 -8.29 3.45
CA ARG A 92 14.23 -9.23 4.21
C ARG A 92 15.51 -8.51 4.63
N GLU A 93 16.52 -9.27 5.06
CA GLU A 93 17.77 -8.75 5.60
C GLU A 93 18.61 -7.95 4.60
N SER A 94 18.86 -8.55 3.44
CA SER A 94 19.77 -8.00 2.45
C SER A 94 19.06 -7.52 1.18
N TYR A 95 17.76 -7.82 1.04
CA TYR A 95 16.97 -7.52 -0.15
C TYR A 95 15.52 -7.21 0.19
N ALA A 96 14.88 -6.48 -0.71
CA ALA A 96 13.47 -6.16 -0.68
C ALA A 96 12.90 -6.27 -2.10
N ALA A 97 11.59 -6.48 -2.19
CA ALA A 97 10.86 -6.42 -3.43
C ALA A 97 9.65 -5.51 -3.35
N LEU A 98 9.26 -4.97 -4.50
CA LEU A 98 8.06 -4.17 -4.67
C LEU A 98 7.37 -4.57 -5.98
N ALA A 99 6.14 -5.03 -5.89
CA ALA A 99 5.23 -5.24 -6.99
C ALA A 99 4.24 -4.06 -7.06
N VAL A 100 4.17 -3.40 -8.21
CA VAL A 100 3.24 -2.28 -8.46
C VAL A 100 2.33 -2.69 -9.60
N GLN A 101 1.02 -2.65 -9.37
CA GLN A 101 0.04 -2.90 -10.41
C GLN A 101 -0.33 -1.58 -11.09
N ALA A 102 -0.26 -1.56 -12.41
CA ALA A 102 -0.67 -0.45 -13.24
C ALA A 102 -2.18 -0.20 -13.11
N ARG A 103 -2.63 0.94 -13.63
CA ARG A 103 -4.05 1.27 -13.68
C ARG A 103 -4.79 0.21 -14.50
N ASP A 104 -5.97 -0.17 -14.03
CA ASP A 104 -6.92 -0.94 -14.83
C ASP A 104 -7.40 -0.02 -15.98
N ASP A 105 -7.30 -0.48 -17.23
CA ASP A 105 -7.77 0.30 -18.39
C ASP A 105 -9.29 0.17 -18.61
N GLY A 106 -9.95 -0.62 -17.78
CA GLY A 106 -11.40 -0.84 -17.73
C GLY A 106 -11.78 -2.27 -18.06
N ALA A 107 -11.02 -2.97 -18.92
CA ALA A 107 -11.33 -4.33 -19.35
C ALA A 107 -10.38 -5.36 -18.76
N GLU A 108 -9.10 -5.03 -18.58
CA GLU A 108 -8.10 -6.00 -18.11
C GLU A 108 -7.44 -5.53 -16.80
N PRO A 109 -7.07 -6.46 -15.90
CA PRO A 109 -6.27 -6.12 -14.72
C PRO A 109 -4.93 -5.52 -15.16
N GLY A 110 -4.53 -4.40 -14.55
CA GLY A 110 -3.29 -3.73 -14.93
C GLY A 110 -2.05 -4.62 -14.78
N ASP A 111 -1.06 -4.43 -15.66
CA ASP A 111 0.24 -5.12 -15.61
C ASP A 111 0.99 -4.85 -14.29
N ILE A 112 1.88 -5.77 -13.92
CA ILE A 112 2.66 -5.71 -12.70
C ILE A 112 4.13 -5.41 -13.03
N THR A 113 4.64 -4.32 -12.46
CA THR A 113 6.08 -4.06 -12.41
C THR A 113 6.63 -4.60 -11.09
N LEU A 114 7.44 -5.66 -11.17
CA LEU A 114 8.14 -6.24 -10.03
C LEU A 114 9.57 -5.72 -9.98
N ARG A 115 10.04 -5.30 -8.82
CA ARG A 115 11.40 -4.77 -8.62
C ARG A 115 12.10 -5.52 -7.51
N LEU A 116 13.36 -5.89 -7.73
CA LEU A 116 14.31 -6.31 -6.69
C LEU A 116 15.25 -5.16 -6.34
N LEU A 117 15.32 -4.82 -5.06
CA LEU A 117 16.00 -3.63 -4.56
C LEU A 117 16.63 -3.86 -3.17
N PRO A 118 17.61 -3.04 -2.76
CA PRO A 118 18.09 -3.04 -1.39
C PRO A 118 16.97 -2.61 -0.41
N PRO A 119 16.94 -3.13 0.84
CA PRO A 119 15.94 -2.76 1.85
C PRO A 119 15.77 -1.25 2.05
N ALA A 120 16.90 -0.51 2.08
CA ALA A 120 16.91 0.93 2.27
C ALA A 120 16.20 1.72 1.15
N ALA A 121 16.04 1.13 -0.03
CA ALA A 121 15.36 1.76 -1.17
C ALA A 121 13.84 1.54 -1.18
N LEU A 122 13.30 0.63 -0.34
CA LEU A 122 11.89 0.23 -0.40
C LEU A 122 10.93 1.38 -0.13
N ALA A 123 11.18 2.16 0.92
CA ALA A 123 10.34 3.31 1.27
C ALA A 123 10.27 4.34 0.12
N ALA A 124 11.42 4.64 -0.50
CA ALA A 124 11.47 5.57 -1.64
C ALA A 124 10.74 5.01 -2.87
N ALA A 125 10.89 3.71 -3.14
CA ALA A 125 10.21 3.05 -4.25
C ALA A 125 8.68 3.01 -4.06
N VAL A 126 8.21 2.79 -2.83
CA VAL A 126 6.79 2.85 -2.47
C VAL A 126 6.23 4.26 -2.70
N LEU A 127 6.90 5.29 -2.17
CA LEU A 127 6.41 6.67 -2.29
C LEU A 127 6.43 7.18 -3.75
N ALA A 128 7.30 6.62 -4.61
CA ALA A 128 7.33 6.93 -6.03
C ALA A 128 6.08 6.46 -6.79
N THR A 129 5.24 5.59 -6.20
CA THR A 129 3.94 5.21 -6.80
C THR A 129 2.89 6.31 -6.69
N LEU A 130 3.08 7.25 -5.75
CA LEU A 130 2.15 8.32 -5.44
C LEU A 130 2.34 9.52 -6.38
N PRO A 131 1.30 10.34 -6.60
CA PRO A 131 1.46 11.65 -7.23
C PRO A 131 2.45 12.53 -6.46
N THR A 132 3.16 13.40 -7.17
CA THR A 132 4.01 14.43 -6.55
C THR A 132 3.12 15.60 -6.10
N VAL A 133 3.01 15.82 -4.80
CA VAL A 133 2.15 16.85 -4.21
C VAL A 133 2.94 17.59 -3.12
N ALA A 134 2.81 18.92 -3.09
CA ALA A 134 3.41 19.76 -2.06
C ALA A 134 2.74 19.52 -0.70
N PRO A 135 3.41 19.81 0.44
CA PRO A 135 2.78 19.77 1.75
C PRO A 135 1.54 20.67 1.81
N GLY A 136 0.53 20.23 2.57
CA GLY A 136 -0.63 21.06 2.90
C GLY A 136 -0.24 22.41 3.55
N LYS A 137 -1.11 23.41 3.41
CA LYS A 137 -0.91 24.78 3.92
C LYS A 137 -1.58 25.00 5.28
N GLY A 138 -2.46 24.10 5.68
CA GLY A 138 -3.24 24.16 6.93
C GLY A 138 -2.42 23.81 8.16
N ARG A 139 -3.08 23.88 9.32
CA ARG A 139 -2.49 23.48 10.61
C ARG A 139 -2.73 22.00 10.88
N GLU A 140 -1.97 21.45 11.82
CA GLU A 140 -2.27 20.14 12.40
C GLU A 140 -3.64 20.19 13.08
N ILE A 141 -4.47 19.20 12.77
CA ILE A 141 -5.74 18.92 13.43
C ILE A 141 -5.51 17.69 14.30
N LYS A 142 -5.88 17.80 15.58
CA LYS A 142 -5.77 16.73 16.56
C LYS A 142 -7.11 16.60 17.26
N VAL A 143 -7.71 15.42 17.21
CA VAL A 143 -9.01 15.14 17.84
C VAL A 143 -8.96 13.79 18.54
N THR A 144 -9.31 13.75 19.81
CA THR A 144 -9.39 12.52 20.59
C THR A 144 -10.71 11.79 20.35
N ALA A 145 -10.74 10.48 20.59
CA ALA A 145 -11.97 9.70 20.53
C ALA A 145 -13.05 10.24 21.49
N ALA A 146 -12.67 10.77 22.66
CA ALA A 146 -13.59 11.40 23.60
C ALA A 146 -14.22 12.68 23.03
N GLU A 147 -13.44 13.53 22.36
CA GLU A 147 -13.95 14.73 21.68
C GLU A 147 -14.86 14.37 20.49
N LEU A 148 -14.66 13.22 19.84
CA LEU A 148 -15.55 12.69 18.80
C LEU A 148 -16.83 12.04 19.36
N ALA A 149 -16.81 11.57 20.61
CA ALA A 149 -17.96 10.96 21.27
C ALA A 149 -18.83 11.98 22.04
N ALA A 150 -18.29 13.14 22.40
CA ALA A 150 -19.00 14.17 23.17
C ALA A 150 -20.34 14.60 22.51
N PRO A 151 -21.36 15.01 23.29
CA PRO A 151 -22.55 15.61 22.71
C PRO A 151 -22.21 16.86 21.90
N ARG A 152 -22.92 17.11 20.79
CA ARG A 152 -22.78 18.39 20.07
C ARG A 152 -23.27 19.52 20.98
N PRO A 153 -22.60 20.68 20.99
CA PRO A 153 -23.10 21.83 21.74
C PRO A 153 -24.47 22.27 21.20
N HIS A 154 -25.36 22.71 22.09
CA HIS A 154 -26.71 23.17 21.73
C HIS A 154 -26.68 24.43 20.86
N VAL A 155 -25.63 25.25 21.01
CA VAL A 155 -25.38 26.46 20.21
C VAL A 155 -24.02 26.31 19.56
N ARG A 156 -23.95 26.50 18.24
CA ARG A 156 -22.68 26.52 17.49
C ARG A 156 -22.07 27.92 17.56
N ASP A 157 -20.78 28.00 17.87
CA ASP A 157 -19.99 29.23 17.79
C ASP A 157 -19.05 29.17 16.57
N PRO A 158 -19.35 29.90 15.47
CA PRO A 158 -18.51 29.92 14.28
C PRO A 158 -17.09 30.44 14.51
N TRP A 159 -16.87 31.24 15.55
CA TRP A 159 -15.56 31.85 15.85
C TRP A 159 -14.67 30.94 16.68
N ASN A 160 -15.26 29.95 17.36
CA ASN A 160 -14.55 28.98 18.17
C ASN A 160 -15.02 27.55 17.85
N PRO A 161 -14.72 27.04 16.65
CA PRO A 161 -15.16 25.71 16.25
C PRO A 161 -14.51 24.65 17.14
N THR A 162 -15.32 23.70 17.60
CA THR A 162 -14.84 22.54 18.37
C THR A 162 -13.85 21.69 17.56
N PRO A 163 -12.97 20.90 18.20
CA PRO A 163 -12.06 20.00 17.49
C PRO A 163 -12.78 19.07 16.49
N ARG A 164 -13.99 18.58 16.85
CA ARG A 164 -14.84 17.81 15.93
C ARG A 164 -15.26 18.62 14.72
N GLU A 165 -15.76 19.84 14.91
CA GLU A 165 -16.20 20.69 13.79
C GLU A 165 -15.04 21.06 12.85
N GLN A 166 -13.85 21.29 13.41
CA GLN A 166 -12.63 21.51 12.62
C GLN A 166 -12.30 20.30 11.76
N LEU A 167 -12.39 19.09 12.32
CA LEU A 167 -12.18 17.84 11.58
C LEU A 167 -13.27 17.59 10.54
N GLU A 168 -14.55 17.75 10.89
CA GLU A 168 -15.67 17.59 9.94
C GLU A 168 -15.52 18.56 8.75
N THR A 169 -15.19 19.82 9.01
CA THR A 169 -14.92 20.83 7.98
C THR A 169 -13.73 20.44 7.10
N PHE A 170 -12.69 19.87 7.70
CA PHE A 170 -11.51 19.42 6.99
C PHE A 170 -11.79 18.20 6.09
N LEU A 171 -12.50 17.20 6.60
CA LEU A 171 -12.91 16.00 5.87
C LEU A 171 -13.92 16.29 4.74
N ALA A 172 -14.67 17.38 4.84
CA ALA A 172 -15.58 17.82 3.80
C ALA A 172 -14.86 18.46 2.59
N LYS A 173 -13.55 18.73 2.67
CA LYS A 173 -12.80 19.32 1.56
C LYS A 173 -12.64 18.32 0.41
N PRO A 174 -12.74 18.78 -0.86
CA PRO A 174 -12.43 17.95 -2.01
C PRO A 174 -11.01 17.34 -1.90
N THR A 175 -10.91 16.05 -2.22
CA THR A 175 -9.67 15.27 -2.11
C THR A 175 -9.32 14.69 -3.47
N ASP A 176 -8.15 15.04 -3.99
CA ASP A 176 -7.64 14.56 -5.28
C ASP A 176 -7.02 13.18 -5.17
N THR A 177 -6.45 12.81 -4.02
CA THR A 177 -5.83 11.50 -3.81
C THR A 177 -6.10 11.03 -2.39
N LEU A 178 -6.53 9.78 -2.26
CA LEU A 178 -6.69 9.08 -1.00
C LEU A 178 -5.89 7.77 -1.09
N THR A 179 -4.93 7.57 -0.21
CA THR A 179 -4.12 6.35 -0.20
C THR A 179 -3.83 5.88 1.21
N HIS A 180 -4.07 4.61 1.48
CA HIS A 180 -3.66 3.93 2.69
C HIS A 180 -2.31 3.25 2.48
N ILE A 181 -1.40 3.44 3.43
CA ILE A 181 -0.10 2.76 3.49
C ILE A 181 -0.03 2.05 4.83
N GLY A 182 -0.04 0.72 4.79
CA GLY A 182 0.12 -0.13 5.97
C GLY A 182 1.43 -0.89 5.93
N VAL A 183 2.11 -0.97 7.08
CA VAL A 183 3.28 -1.82 7.31
C VAL A 183 2.91 -2.89 8.33
N TYR A 184 3.16 -4.14 7.99
CA TYR A 184 2.77 -5.31 8.78
C TYR A 184 3.99 -6.19 9.04
N ALA A 185 3.98 -6.93 10.15
CA ALA A 185 4.94 -8.00 10.35
C ALA A 185 4.61 -9.20 9.44
N HIS A 186 5.65 -9.89 8.97
CA HIS A 186 5.53 -11.16 8.23
C HIS A 186 4.68 -11.11 6.95
N ALA A 187 4.49 -12.27 6.31
CA ALA A 187 3.55 -12.45 5.20
C ALA A 187 2.10 -12.56 5.70
N SER A 188 1.15 -12.50 4.76
CA SER A 188 -0.24 -12.88 5.03
C SER A 188 -0.71 -13.82 3.93
N VAL A 189 -1.03 -15.06 4.30
CA VAL A 189 -1.45 -16.09 3.34
C VAL A 189 -2.79 -15.75 2.69
N ASP A 190 -3.72 -15.18 3.46
CA ASP A 190 -5.10 -14.88 3.04
C ASP A 190 -5.48 -13.40 3.23
N ASN A 191 -4.48 -12.51 3.33
CA ASN A 191 -4.64 -11.09 3.65
C ASN A 191 -5.32 -10.77 5.00
N ARG A 192 -5.40 -11.71 5.95
CA ARG A 192 -5.99 -11.47 7.29
C ARG A 192 -4.97 -11.23 8.42
N HIS A 193 -3.68 -11.41 8.17
CA HIS A 193 -2.66 -11.16 9.20
C HIS A 193 -2.40 -9.65 9.34
N THR A 194 -2.97 -9.07 10.42
CA THR A 194 -2.89 -7.65 10.76
C THR A 194 -2.03 -7.36 12.01
N GLU A 195 -1.32 -8.35 12.54
CA GLU A 195 -0.46 -8.17 13.71
C GLU A 195 0.74 -7.26 13.40
N GLY A 196 1.11 -6.40 14.35
CA GLY A 196 2.21 -5.44 14.16
C GLY A 196 1.93 -4.39 13.09
N ARG A 197 0.65 -4.17 12.74
CA ARG A 197 0.21 -3.10 11.83
C ARG A 197 0.60 -1.75 12.40
N ASP A 198 1.35 -0.99 11.60
CA ASP A 198 1.52 0.45 11.73
C ASP A 198 1.12 1.06 10.39
N ASP A 199 0.32 2.11 10.40
CA ASP A 199 -0.25 2.63 9.17
C ASP A 199 -0.55 4.13 9.21
N PHE A 200 -0.74 4.67 8.02
CA PHE A 200 -1.24 6.02 7.84
C PHE A 200 -2.00 6.12 6.51
N GLN A 201 -2.84 7.13 6.42
CA GLN A 201 -3.48 7.55 5.17
C GLN A 201 -2.88 8.85 4.68
N LEU A 202 -2.83 9.00 3.37
CA LEU A 202 -2.47 10.23 2.67
C LEU A 202 -3.72 10.79 2.00
N HIS A 203 -3.96 12.07 2.26
CA HIS A 203 -5.03 12.83 1.62
C HIS A 203 -4.39 14.03 0.94
N ASP A 204 -4.54 14.12 -0.37
CA ASP A 204 -4.15 15.28 -1.15
C ASP A 204 -5.39 16.15 -1.35
N LEU A 205 -5.47 17.25 -0.60
CA LEU A 205 -6.61 18.15 -0.65
C LEU A 205 -6.50 19.10 -1.83
N THR A 206 -7.58 19.20 -2.62
CA THR A 206 -7.63 20.04 -3.83
C THR A 206 -7.28 21.48 -3.48
N ASN A 207 -6.32 22.06 -4.21
CA ASN A 207 -5.79 23.42 -4.04
C ASN A 207 -5.07 23.72 -2.71
N ASP A 208 -4.81 22.73 -1.85
CA ASP A 208 -4.14 22.91 -0.56
C ASP A 208 -2.79 22.15 -0.49
N GLY A 209 -2.81 20.82 -0.57
CA GLY A 209 -1.62 19.96 -0.54
C GLY A 209 -1.82 18.66 0.22
N ARG A 210 -0.71 17.94 0.47
CA ARG A 210 -0.69 16.61 1.09
C ARG A 210 -0.70 16.67 2.62
N TYR A 211 -1.57 15.86 3.20
CA TYR A 211 -1.67 15.61 4.63
C TYR A 211 -1.49 14.12 4.92
N VAL A 212 -0.88 13.83 6.08
CA VAL A 212 -0.84 12.49 6.66
C VAL A 212 -1.88 12.39 7.77
N PHE A 213 -2.57 11.26 7.80
CA PHE A 213 -3.66 10.92 8.69
C PHE A 213 -3.31 9.63 9.43
N TYR A 214 -3.32 9.65 10.76
CA TYR A 214 -2.99 8.48 11.57
C TYR A 214 -3.52 8.61 12.99
N GLY A 215 -3.49 7.50 13.72
CA GLY A 215 -3.79 7.43 15.14
C GLY A 215 -5.09 6.68 15.47
N GLU A 216 -5.05 5.93 16.56
CA GLU A 216 -6.16 5.09 17.02
C GLU A 216 -7.05 5.82 18.03
N THR A 217 -6.47 6.27 19.15
CA THR A 217 -7.19 6.96 20.24
C THR A 217 -7.23 8.47 20.05
N THR A 218 -6.25 8.99 19.33
CA THR A 218 -6.16 10.40 18.94
C THR A 218 -5.90 10.46 17.46
N PHE A 219 -6.89 10.93 16.73
CA PHE A 219 -6.81 11.17 15.32
C PHE A 219 -5.97 12.43 15.06
N ILE A 220 -4.97 12.31 14.19
CA ILE A 220 -4.10 13.40 13.79
C ILE A 220 -4.13 13.51 12.27
N ALA A 221 -4.43 14.72 11.77
CA ALA A 221 -4.23 15.09 10.37
C ALA A 221 -3.26 16.28 10.31
N LYS A 222 -2.14 16.15 9.59
CA LYS A 222 -1.14 17.22 9.50
C LYS A 222 -0.46 17.29 8.14
N PRO A 223 -0.04 18.49 7.70
CA PRO A 223 0.77 18.62 6.50
C PRO A 223 2.05 17.80 6.61
N THR A 224 2.49 17.24 5.49
CA THR A 224 3.69 16.40 5.47
C THR A 224 4.55 16.68 4.25
N THR A 225 5.86 16.57 4.43
CA THR A 225 6.85 16.74 3.36
C THR A 225 7.25 15.39 2.78
N PRO A 226 7.72 15.32 1.52
CA PRO A 226 8.27 14.08 0.96
C PRO A 226 9.39 13.48 1.81
N THR A 227 10.26 14.32 2.38
CA THR A 227 11.33 13.89 3.29
C THR A 227 10.76 13.26 4.55
N ARG A 228 9.76 13.89 5.18
CA ARG A 228 9.14 13.36 6.41
C ARG A 228 8.43 12.04 6.15
N LEU A 229 7.68 11.94 5.05
CA LEU A 229 7.05 10.68 4.64
C LEU A 229 8.06 9.56 4.44
N ARG A 230 9.16 9.86 3.76
CA ARG A 230 10.23 8.87 3.53
C ARG A 230 10.82 8.40 4.84
N THR A 231 11.19 9.32 5.74
CA THR A 231 11.72 8.98 7.06
C THR A 231 10.73 8.12 7.85
N THR A 232 9.46 8.55 7.95
CA THR A 232 8.43 7.80 8.67
C THR A 232 8.25 6.38 8.12
N LEU A 233 8.14 6.22 6.80
CA LEU A 233 7.96 4.89 6.19
C LEU A 233 9.20 4.01 6.36
N THR A 234 10.41 4.58 6.25
CA THR A 234 11.67 3.87 6.54
C THR A 234 11.71 3.38 7.99
N ASP A 235 11.33 4.23 8.94
CA ASP A 235 11.33 3.90 10.37
C ASP A 235 10.31 2.79 10.68
N MET A 236 9.10 2.85 10.10
CA MET A 236 8.08 1.81 10.23
C MET A 236 8.59 0.46 9.70
N LEU A 237 9.11 0.43 8.46
CA LEU A 237 9.65 -0.79 7.84
C LEU A 237 10.79 -1.40 8.68
N THR A 238 11.72 -0.56 9.14
CA THR A 238 12.89 -1.01 9.91
C THR A 238 12.50 -1.52 11.28
N THR A 239 11.62 -0.80 11.97
CA THR A 239 11.14 -1.16 13.32
C THR A 239 10.35 -2.46 13.28
N THR A 240 9.41 -2.58 12.34
CA THR A 240 8.60 -3.79 12.18
C THR A 240 9.47 -4.99 11.81
N ALA A 241 10.40 -4.84 10.87
CA ALA A 241 11.31 -5.92 10.49
C ALA A 241 12.19 -6.38 11.66
N THR A 242 12.70 -5.44 12.46
CA THR A 242 13.52 -5.75 13.64
C THR A 242 12.72 -6.51 14.70
N LYS A 243 11.50 -6.06 15.01
CA LYS A 243 10.60 -6.73 15.95
C LYS A 243 10.22 -8.14 15.47
N ALA A 244 9.92 -8.30 14.19
CA ALA A 244 9.59 -9.59 13.60
C ALA A 244 10.74 -10.60 13.72
N LYS A 245 11.98 -10.18 13.43
CA LYS A 245 13.18 -11.02 13.59
C LYS A 245 13.44 -11.43 15.04
N ASN A 246 13.22 -10.50 15.97
CA ASN A 246 13.41 -10.76 17.40
C ASN A 246 12.28 -11.62 18.00
N GLY A 247 11.35 -12.12 17.18
CA GLY A 247 10.24 -12.96 17.64
C GLY A 247 9.14 -12.21 18.39
N THR A 248 9.10 -10.87 18.28
CA THR A 248 8.02 -10.06 18.89
C THR A 248 6.68 -10.39 18.27
N TYR A 249 6.66 -10.63 16.96
CA TYR A 249 5.48 -11.03 16.21
C TYR A 249 5.64 -12.48 15.76
N ARG A 250 4.63 -13.32 15.99
CA ARG A 250 4.68 -14.73 15.55
C ARG A 250 4.31 -14.81 14.08
N ALA A 251 5.15 -15.45 13.28
CA ALA A 251 4.76 -15.87 11.94
C ALA A 251 3.57 -16.83 12.05
N ARG A 252 2.55 -16.61 11.24
CA ARG A 252 1.37 -17.48 11.14
C ARG A 252 1.26 -18.06 9.75
#